data_AF-A0A367Y1K8-F1
#
_entry.id   AF-A0A367Y1K8-F1
#
_cell.length_a   1.000
_cell.length_b   1.000
_cell.length_c   1.000
_cell.angle_alpha   90.00
_cell.angle_beta   90.00
_cell.angle_gamma   90.00
#
_symmetry.space_group_name_H-M   'P 1'
#
loop_
_entity.id
_entity.type
_entity.pdbx_description
1 polymer ?
#
loop_
_entity_poly.entity_id
_entity_poly.type
_entity_poly.pdbx_seq_one_letter_code
_entity_poly.pdbx_strand_id
1 'polypeptide(L)'
;MTTRAGVILAGGRASRVGGADKALFEVGGSTLLARAVAALRSCDEIIIVGPEADRPAFDGARWVREDPPFAGPVAGIARAVAAVEGASEVIVLPADLPGAAEAVGLLLAAGLGDDDGVVLTDPGGYPQWLTARYRVPALAAAIDALEASASVRAVVSRLRVRMVEAPASATRDIDTWGDLARETRNTMSEHAPLPPEALDDWVAAACAEVGPDPADVDIAQILDLARDVAHGVARPAAPVTAYIAGLAAGRSGDADDAAEILARLSALASRA
;
A
#
# COMPACT_ATOMS: atom_id res chain seq x y z
N MET A 1 -4.02 15.04 28.07
CA MET A 1 -3.76 14.60 26.69
C MET A 1 -4.69 13.45 26.40
N THR A 2 -5.24 13.38 25.18
CA THR A 2 -6.09 12.26 24.75
C THR A 2 -5.19 11.07 24.46
N THR A 3 -5.37 9.97 25.21
CA THR A 3 -4.64 8.71 25.01
C THR A 3 -5.37 7.83 23.99
N ARG A 4 -4.60 7.15 23.13
CA ARG A 4 -5.09 6.37 21.99
C ARG A 4 -4.43 5.00 21.91
N ALA A 5 -5.26 3.99 21.71
CA ALA A 5 -4.82 2.65 21.31
C ALA A 5 -4.98 2.48 19.80
N GLY A 6 -4.03 1.77 19.18
CA GLY A 6 -4.16 1.25 17.82
C GLY A 6 -4.58 -0.21 17.86
N VAL A 7 -5.58 -0.59 17.07
CA VAL A 7 -6.09 -1.97 16.97
C VAL A 7 -6.03 -2.41 15.51
N ILE A 8 -5.35 -3.52 15.28
CA ILE A 8 -5.25 -4.15 13.95
C ILE A 8 -6.00 -5.47 13.98
N LEU A 9 -7.04 -5.62 13.16
CA LEU A 9 -7.74 -6.88 12.98
C LEU A 9 -7.02 -7.72 11.91
N ALA A 10 -6.14 -8.61 12.37
CA ALA A 10 -5.36 -9.54 11.55
C ALA A 10 -5.94 -10.96 11.57
N GLY A 11 -7.24 -11.09 11.86
CA GLY A 11 -7.98 -12.35 11.86
C GLY A 11 -8.77 -12.55 10.56
N GLY A 12 -8.95 -13.80 10.14
CA GLY A 12 -9.77 -14.15 8.98
C GLY A 12 -9.37 -15.49 8.37
N ARG A 13 -10.31 -16.12 7.66
CA ARG A 13 -10.01 -17.27 6.80
C ARG A 13 -9.75 -16.71 5.42
N ALA A 14 -8.49 -16.65 5.00
CA ALA A 14 -8.07 -16.13 3.70
C ALA A 14 -8.46 -17.05 2.53
N SER A 15 -9.76 -17.35 2.42
CA SER A 15 -10.32 -18.39 1.55
C SER A 15 -10.16 -18.07 0.06
N ARG A 16 -10.16 -16.79 -0.32
CA ARG A 16 -10.02 -16.31 -1.70
C ARG A 16 -8.60 -16.35 -2.25
N VAL A 17 -7.61 -16.55 -1.38
CA VAL A 17 -6.17 -16.61 -1.74
C VAL A 17 -5.55 -17.97 -1.37
N GLY A 18 -6.37 -19.02 -1.32
CA GLY A 18 -5.90 -20.39 -1.09
C GLY A 18 -5.34 -20.64 0.32
N GLY A 19 -5.75 -19.84 1.31
CA GLY A 19 -5.26 -19.95 2.69
C GLY A 19 -4.00 -19.13 2.99
N ALA A 20 -3.47 -18.39 2.02
CA ALA A 20 -2.34 -17.49 2.25
C ALA A 20 -2.71 -16.36 3.22
N ASP A 21 -1.82 -16.03 4.15
CA ASP A 21 -2.07 -14.95 5.12
C ASP A 21 -1.93 -13.57 4.45
N LYS A 22 -3.06 -12.94 4.14
CA LYS A 22 -3.10 -11.62 3.50
C LYS A 22 -2.35 -10.55 4.29
N ALA A 23 -2.34 -10.65 5.61
CA ALA A 23 -1.64 -9.70 6.47
C ALA A 23 -0.11 -9.70 6.18
N LEU A 24 0.41 -10.81 5.65
CA LEU A 24 1.81 -10.98 5.27
C LEU A 24 2.09 -10.66 3.79
N PHE A 25 1.09 -10.24 3.00
CA PHE A 25 1.34 -9.82 1.63
C PHE A 25 2.26 -8.62 1.57
N GLU A 26 3.22 -8.66 0.65
CA GLU A 26 4.18 -7.59 0.45
C GLU A 26 3.76 -6.66 -0.68
N VAL A 27 3.67 -5.38 -0.34
CA VAL A 27 3.61 -4.27 -1.28
C VAL A 27 4.87 -3.44 -1.03
N GLY A 28 5.52 -2.85 -2.03
CA GLY A 28 6.67 -1.93 -1.84
C GLY A 28 7.71 -2.34 -0.78
N GLY A 29 8.08 -3.62 -0.68
CA GLY A 29 9.07 -4.13 0.28
C GLY A 29 8.65 -4.20 1.76
N SER A 30 7.35 -4.12 2.08
CA SER A 30 6.84 -4.27 3.44
C SER A 30 5.56 -5.09 3.45
N THR A 31 5.29 -5.82 4.53
CA THR A 31 4.00 -6.53 4.67
C THR A 31 2.87 -5.54 4.98
N LEU A 32 1.62 -5.90 4.63
CA LEU A 32 0.44 -5.08 4.98
C LEU A 32 0.30 -4.91 6.50
N LEU A 33 0.58 -5.97 7.27
CA LEU A 33 0.61 -5.90 8.73
C LEU A 33 1.68 -4.94 9.24
N ALA A 34 2.91 -4.98 8.69
CA ALA A 34 3.97 -4.06 9.08
C ALA A 34 3.60 -2.60 8.78
N ARG A 35 2.90 -2.34 7.66
CA ARG A 35 2.37 -1.00 7.35
C ARG A 35 1.33 -0.54 8.35
N ALA A 36 0.37 -1.40 8.72
CA ALA A 36 -0.64 -1.07 9.70
C ALA A 36 -0.03 -0.76 11.08
N VAL A 37 0.96 -1.56 11.51
CA VAL A 37 1.72 -1.29 12.74
C VAL A 37 2.48 0.03 12.65
N ALA A 38 3.18 0.29 11.54
CA ALA A 38 3.91 1.54 11.33
C ALA A 38 2.99 2.77 11.38
N ALA A 39 1.80 2.69 10.78
CA ALA A 39 0.79 3.75 10.78
C ALA A 39 0.30 4.10 12.18
N LEU A 40 0.26 3.11 13.09
CA LEU A 40 -0.24 3.26 14.46
C LEU A 40 0.86 3.60 15.48
N ARG A 41 2.11 3.82 15.08
CA ARG A 41 3.23 4.18 15.99
C ARG A 41 3.03 5.48 16.79
N SER A 42 2.07 6.31 16.39
CA SER A 42 1.68 7.51 17.13
C SER A 42 0.68 7.25 18.26
N CYS A 43 0.17 6.01 18.39
CA CYS A 43 -0.68 5.58 19.49
C CYS A 43 0.18 5.20 20.71
N ASP A 44 -0.42 5.31 21.89
CA ASP A 44 0.22 4.98 23.16
C ASP A 44 0.39 3.46 23.35
N GLU A 45 -0.48 2.68 22.72
CA GLU A 45 -0.39 1.22 22.66
C GLU A 45 -0.86 0.69 21.30
N ILE A 46 -0.34 -0.48 20.91
CA ILE A 46 -0.78 -1.19 19.69
C ILE A 46 -1.19 -2.61 20.06
N ILE A 47 -2.40 -3.00 19.66
CA ILE A 47 -2.97 -4.33 19.87
C ILE A 47 -3.25 -4.96 18.51
N ILE A 48 -2.71 -6.15 18.29
CA ILE A 48 -2.95 -6.93 17.08
C ILE A 48 -3.85 -8.11 17.43
N VAL A 49 -4.98 -8.21 16.75
CA VAL A 49 -5.99 -9.24 16.99
C VAL A 49 -5.87 -10.34 15.96
N GLY A 50 -5.62 -11.57 16.40
CA GLY A 50 -5.59 -12.75 15.54
C GLY A 50 -4.56 -13.79 16.00
N PRO A 51 -4.25 -14.78 15.15
CA PRO A 51 -3.19 -15.73 15.45
C PRO A 51 -1.81 -15.04 15.41
N GLU A 52 -1.00 -15.24 16.46
CA GLU A 52 0.39 -14.74 16.56
C GLU A 52 1.41 -15.72 15.94
N ALA A 53 1.09 -17.02 15.94
CA ALA A 53 1.99 -18.05 15.43
C ALA A 53 2.40 -17.76 13.97
N ASP A 54 3.68 -17.95 13.67
CA ASP A 54 4.29 -17.73 12.34
C ASP A 54 4.22 -16.29 11.81
N ARG A 55 3.96 -15.30 12.69
CA ARG A 55 3.98 -13.88 12.36
C ARG A 55 5.15 -13.15 13.05
N PRO A 56 5.65 -12.06 12.45
CA PRO A 56 6.73 -11.29 13.04
C PRO A 56 6.30 -10.65 14.36
N ALA A 57 7.25 -10.57 15.29
CA ALA A 57 7.12 -9.73 16.48
C ALA A 57 7.28 -8.26 16.09
N PHE A 58 6.50 -7.38 16.72
CA PHE A 58 6.61 -5.95 16.55
C PHE A 58 6.87 -5.31 17.92
N ASP A 59 7.93 -4.51 18.00
CA ASP A 59 8.24 -3.78 19.23
C ASP A 59 7.10 -2.83 19.60
N GLY A 60 6.71 -2.83 20.88
CA GLY A 60 5.59 -2.04 21.39
C GLY A 60 4.19 -2.51 20.97
N ALA A 61 4.04 -3.65 20.27
CA ALA A 61 2.74 -4.22 19.94
C ALA A 61 2.45 -5.50 20.73
N ARG A 62 1.19 -5.66 21.15
CA ARG A 62 0.70 -6.82 21.89
C ARG A 62 -0.27 -7.63 21.04
N TRP A 63 -0.05 -8.95 20.99
CA TRP A 63 -0.99 -9.87 20.36
C TRP A 63 -2.11 -10.26 21.32
N VAL A 64 -3.35 -10.24 20.82
CA VAL A 64 -4.53 -10.80 21.48
C VAL A 64 -5.30 -11.66 20.50
N ARG A 65 -6.13 -12.55 21.00
CA ARG A 65 -6.96 -13.43 20.18
C ARG A 65 -8.38 -13.47 20.70
N GLU A 66 -9.35 -13.37 19.80
CA GLU A 66 -10.75 -13.58 20.11
C GLU A 66 -11.03 -15.05 20.48
N ASP A 67 -12.02 -15.25 21.35
CA ASP A 67 -12.46 -16.56 21.81
C ASP A 67 -13.99 -16.68 21.62
N PRO A 68 -14.48 -17.66 20.83
CA PRO A 68 -13.71 -18.64 20.07
C PRO A 68 -12.94 -18.02 18.88
N PRO A 69 -11.83 -18.62 18.43
CA PRO A 69 -11.13 -18.15 17.24
C PRO A 69 -12.02 -18.06 16.01
N PHE A 70 -11.85 -17.01 15.21
CA PHE A 70 -12.67 -16.73 14.02
C PHE A 70 -14.15 -16.40 14.34
N ALA A 71 -14.47 -15.95 15.55
CA ALA A 71 -15.80 -15.47 15.92
C ALA A 71 -16.25 -14.20 15.15
N GLY A 72 -15.34 -13.59 14.40
CA GLY A 72 -15.61 -12.46 13.50
C GLY A 72 -15.12 -11.12 14.04
N PRO A 73 -15.28 -10.04 13.26
CA PRO A 73 -14.67 -8.76 13.58
C PRO A 73 -15.15 -8.14 14.89
N VAL A 74 -16.43 -8.28 15.26
CA VAL A 74 -16.96 -7.72 16.52
C VAL A 74 -16.32 -8.39 17.73
N ALA A 75 -16.17 -9.72 17.74
CA ALA A 75 -15.47 -10.43 18.80
C ALA A 75 -13.99 -10.00 18.88
N GLY A 76 -13.35 -9.75 17.73
CA GLY A 76 -11.99 -9.22 17.69
C GLY A 76 -11.87 -7.81 18.29
N ILE A 77 -12.78 -6.90 17.92
CA ILE A 77 -12.84 -5.54 18.49
C ILE A 77 -13.12 -5.62 19.99
N ALA A 78 -14.08 -6.43 20.42
CA ALA A 78 -14.41 -6.63 21.83
C ALA A 78 -13.18 -7.10 22.63
N ARG A 79 -12.44 -8.07 22.08
CA ARG A 79 -11.21 -8.56 22.71
C ARG A 79 -10.14 -7.48 22.83
N ALA A 80 -9.95 -6.67 21.79
CA ALA A 80 -8.99 -5.58 21.80
C ALA A 80 -9.39 -4.47 22.79
N VAL A 81 -10.65 -4.04 22.76
CA VAL A 81 -11.20 -3.04 23.68
C VAL A 81 -11.07 -3.47 25.13
N ALA A 82 -11.30 -4.75 25.44
CA ALA A 82 -11.11 -5.29 26.78
C ALA A 82 -9.63 -5.36 27.21
N ALA A 83 -8.69 -5.30 26.27
CA ALA A 83 -7.26 -5.30 26.55
C ALA A 83 -6.66 -3.89 26.64
N VAL A 84 -7.34 -2.86 26.12
CA VAL A 84 -6.88 -1.46 26.17
C VAL A 84 -6.64 -1.01 27.61
N GLU A 85 -5.49 -0.40 27.87
CA GLU A 85 -5.05 0.03 29.20
C GLU A 85 -4.97 1.57 29.26
N GLY A 86 -6.09 2.19 29.66
CA GLY A 86 -6.13 3.63 29.93
C GLY A 86 -6.22 4.54 28.68
N ALA A 87 -6.30 3.97 27.47
CA ALA A 87 -6.62 4.76 26.28
C ALA A 87 -8.10 5.18 26.26
N SER A 88 -8.34 6.46 26.04
CA SER A 88 -9.69 7.03 25.92
C SER A 88 -10.33 6.79 24.55
N GLU A 89 -9.51 6.51 23.56
CA GLU A 89 -9.89 6.34 22.16
C GLU A 89 -9.15 5.17 21.54
N VAL A 90 -9.74 4.57 20.50
CA VAL A 90 -9.14 3.48 19.73
C VAL A 90 -9.24 3.75 18.24
N ILE A 91 -8.16 3.53 17.51
CA ILE A 91 -8.16 3.48 16.04
C ILE A 91 -8.18 2.01 15.65
N VAL A 92 -9.20 1.60 14.90
CA VAL A 92 -9.33 0.24 14.35
C VAL A 92 -8.92 0.28 12.89
N LEU A 93 -8.12 -0.69 12.46
CA LEU A 93 -7.72 -0.94 11.08
C LEU A 93 -7.87 -2.43 10.73
N PRO A 94 -8.25 -2.78 9.49
CA PRO A 94 -8.05 -4.13 8.99
C PRO A 94 -6.56 -4.34 8.63
N ALA A 95 -6.08 -5.58 8.68
CA ALA A 95 -4.67 -5.88 8.41
C ALA A 95 -4.30 -5.93 6.91
N ASP A 96 -5.27 -5.81 6.01
CA ASP A 96 -5.09 -5.92 4.55
C ASP A 96 -5.21 -4.56 3.82
N LEU A 97 -5.08 -3.45 4.55
CA LEU A 97 -5.12 -2.09 4.02
C LEU A 97 -3.71 -1.58 3.63
N PRO A 98 -3.40 -1.38 2.34
CA PRO A 98 -2.10 -0.84 1.91
C PRO A 98 -1.90 0.62 2.36
N GLY A 99 -2.93 1.46 2.22
CA GLY A 99 -2.91 2.87 2.59
C GLY A 99 -3.15 3.15 4.08
N ALA A 100 -2.69 2.27 4.98
CA ALA A 100 -2.94 2.40 6.42
C ALA A 100 -2.46 3.75 7.00
N ALA A 101 -1.31 4.26 6.54
CA ALA A 101 -0.76 5.54 7.02
C ALA A 101 -1.65 6.73 6.65
N GLU A 102 -2.15 6.76 5.40
CA GLU A 102 -3.07 7.81 4.93
C GLU A 102 -4.39 7.74 5.68
N ALA A 103 -4.94 6.53 5.86
CA ALA A 103 -6.17 6.31 6.62
C ALA A 103 -6.06 6.81 8.07
N VAL A 104 -4.97 6.47 8.77
CA VAL A 104 -4.73 6.96 10.14
C VAL A 104 -4.59 8.48 10.17
N GLY A 105 -3.88 9.07 9.19
CA GLY A 105 -3.75 10.52 9.06
C GLY A 105 -5.12 11.23 8.98
N LEU A 106 -6.02 10.71 8.14
CA LEU A 106 -7.38 11.23 7.97
C LEU A 106 -8.21 11.10 9.26
N LEU A 107 -8.14 9.95 9.95
CA LEU A 107 -8.84 9.71 11.23
C LEU A 107 -8.34 10.62 12.36
N LEU A 108 -7.04 10.91 12.38
CA LEU A 108 -6.45 11.84 13.34
C LEU A 108 -6.88 13.28 13.05
N ALA A 109 -6.82 13.70 11.78
CA ALA A 109 -7.17 15.04 11.33
C ALA A 109 -8.66 15.38 11.54
N ALA A 110 -9.57 14.41 11.36
CA ALA A 110 -11.00 14.62 11.51
C ALA A 110 -11.41 15.02 12.94
N GLY A 111 -10.70 14.51 13.96
CA GLY A 111 -11.04 14.67 15.38
C GLY A 111 -12.41 14.08 15.76
N LEU A 112 -12.62 13.75 17.04
CA LEU A 112 -13.92 13.22 17.47
C LEU A 112 -14.95 14.30 17.80
N GLY A 113 -14.55 15.45 18.35
CA GLY A 113 -15.52 16.44 18.83
C GLY A 113 -16.48 15.80 19.85
N ASP A 114 -17.78 16.03 19.70
CA ASP A 114 -18.81 15.41 20.55
C ASP A 114 -19.27 14.02 20.08
N ASP A 115 -18.77 13.55 18.93
CA ASP A 115 -19.12 12.24 18.38
C ASP A 115 -18.44 11.10 19.13
N ASP A 116 -19.08 9.93 19.06
CA ASP A 116 -18.57 8.67 19.63
C ASP A 116 -17.54 8.01 18.69
N GLY A 117 -17.52 8.39 17.42
CA GLY A 117 -16.52 7.94 16.47
C GLY A 117 -16.49 8.67 15.13
N VAL A 118 -15.46 8.36 14.35
CA VAL A 118 -15.28 8.75 12.95
C VAL A 118 -14.99 7.49 12.14
N VAL A 119 -15.67 7.33 11.01
CA VAL A 119 -15.48 6.21 10.07
C VAL A 119 -15.13 6.78 8.71
N LEU A 120 -14.13 6.21 8.04
CA LEU A 120 -13.84 6.58 6.66
C LEU A 120 -14.88 5.97 5.71
N THR A 121 -15.26 6.69 4.67
CA THR A 121 -15.99 6.15 3.52
C THR A 121 -15.09 6.13 2.30
N ASP A 122 -15.29 5.15 1.43
CA ASP A 122 -14.66 5.19 0.11
C ASP A 122 -15.26 6.33 -0.77
N PRO A 123 -14.70 6.61 -1.95
CA PRO A 123 -15.24 7.63 -2.86
C PRO A 123 -16.66 7.34 -3.39
N GLY A 124 -17.16 6.12 -3.21
CA GLY A 124 -18.55 5.74 -3.51
C GLY A 124 -19.50 6.00 -2.33
N GLY A 125 -19.00 6.49 -1.20
CA GLY A 125 -19.76 6.71 0.02
C GLY A 125 -19.99 5.44 0.86
N TYR A 126 -19.32 4.33 0.54
CA TYR A 126 -19.45 3.10 1.32
C TYR A 126 -18.61 3.18 2.60
N PRO A 127 -19.21 2.99 3.79
CA PRO A 127 -18.48 3.07 5.04
C PRO A 127 -17.52 1.90 5.25
N GLN A 128 -16.30 2.23 5.64
CA GLN A 128 -15.24 1.30 6.04
C GLN A 128 -15.26 1.15 7.56
N TRP A 129 -16.21 0.35 8.08
CA TRP A 129 -16.45 0.23 9.54
C TRP A 129 -15.22 -0.15 10.37
N LEU A 130 -14.25 -0.82 9.74
CA LEU A 130 -13.00 -1.25 10.34
C LEU A 130 -11.83 -0.30 10.12
N THR A 131 -12.04 0.82 9.42
CA THR A 131 -11.06 1.89 9.21
C THR A 131 -11.60 3.15 9.88
N ALA A 132 -11.50 3.17 11.21
CA ALA A 132 -12.30 4.05 12.04
C ALA A 132 -11.61 4.39 13.36
N ARG A 133 -12.05 5.48 14.00
CA ARG A 133 -11.64 5.90 15.34
C ARG A 133 -12.85 6.02 16.22
N TYR A 134 -12.81 5.45 17.42
CA TYR A 134 -13.93 5.43 18.36
C TYR A 134 -13.49 5.87 19.76
N ARG A 135 -14.43 6.40 20.55
CA ARG A 135 -14.28 6.51 22.00
C ARG A 135 -14.42 5.12 22.62
N VAL A 136 -13.43 4.72 23.41
CA VAL A 136 -13.40 3.39 24.03
C VAL A 136 -14.65 3.10 24.86
N PRO A 137 -15.13 4.01 25.76
CA PRO A 137 -16.32 3.73 26.56
C PRO A 137 -17.61 3.54 25.74
N ALA A 138 -17.79 4.34 24.69
CA ALA A 138 -18.97 4.26 23.84
C ALA A 138 -18.96 2.97 23.01
N LEU A 139 -17.79 2.62 22.43
CA LEU A 139 -17.62 1.39 21.67
C LEU A 139 -17.84 0.15 22.55
N ALA A 140 -17.28 0.12 23.76
CA ALA A 140 -17.48 -0.97 24.71
C ALA A 140 -18.97 -1.15 25.05
N ALA A 141 -19.67 -0.07 25.42
CA ALA A 141 -21.10 -0.12 25.73
C ALA A 141 -21.97 -0.56 24.55
N ALA A 142 -21.61 -0.17 23.32
CA ALA A 142 -22.31 -0.60 22.11
C ALA A 142 -22.13 -2.08 21.82
N ILE A 143 -20.94 -2.63 22.10
CA ILE A 143 -20.62 -4.06 21.97
C ILE A 143 -21.37 -4.86 23.04
N ASP A 144 -21.34 -4.44 24.31
CA ASP A 144 -21.99 -5.13 25.43
C ASP A 144 -23.53 -5.22 25.27
N ALA A 145 -24.11 -4.30 24.50
CA ALA A 145 -25.54 -4.27 24.20
C ALA A 145 -25.95 -5.24 23.07
N LEU A 146 -25.02 -6.01 22.50
CA LEU A 146 -25.24 -6.87 21.35
C LEU A 146 -24.73 -8.29 21.60
N GLU A 147 -25.32 -9.24 20.87
CA GLU A 147 -24.83 -10.62 20.80
C GLU A 147 -23.44 -10.67 20.14
N ALA A 148 -22.60 -11.62 20.53
CA ALA A 148 -21.24 -11.77 20.01
C ALA A 148 -21.16 -11.95 18.48
N SER A 149 -22.24 -12.44 17.86
CA SER A 149 -22.37 -12.67 16.41
C SER A 149 -22.85 -11.44 15.62
N ALA A 150 -23.02 -10.30 16.29
CA ALA A 150 -23.48 -9.07 15.65
C ALA A 150 -22.52 -8.59 14.55
N SER A 151 -23.06 -7.87 13.56
CA SER A 151 -22.25 -7.20 12.55
C SER A 151 -21.61 -5.93 13.11
N VAL A 152 -20.46 -5.53 12.57
CA VAL A 152 -19.83 -4.24 12.94
C VAL A 152 -20.77 -3.08 12.67
N ARG A 153 -21.57 -3.15 11.60
CA ARG A 153 -22.62 -2.16 11.30
C ARG A 153 -23.65 -2.03 12.43
N ALA A 154 -24.03 -3.14 13.06
CA ALA A 154 -24.96 -3.12 14.18
C ALA A 154 -24.36 -2.43 15.41
N VAL A 155 -23.07 -2.64 15.70
CA VAL A 155 -22.35 -1.90 16.75
C VAL A 155 -22.34 -0.40 16.44
N VAL A 156 -21.88 -0.04 15.23
CA VAL A 156 -21.75 1.35 14.80
C VAL A 156 -23.09 2.08 14.77
N SER A 157 -24.20 1.41 14.46
CA SER A 157 -25.54 2.02 14.49
C SER A 157 -26.01 2.48 15.87
N ARG A 158 -25.32 2.06 16.95
CA ARG A 158 -25.58 2.52 18.32
C ARG A 158 -24.71 3.71 18.74
N LEU A 159 -23.80 4.13 17.88
CA LEU A 159 -22.84 5.21 18.14
C LEU A 159 -23.22 6.45 17.32
N ARG A 160 -22.93 7.64 17.84
CA ARG A 160 -22.92 8.86 17.01
C ARG A 160 -21.61 8.89 16.24
N VAL A 161 -21.66 8.57 14.96
CA VAL A 161 -20.47 8.46 14.11
C VAL A 161 -20.55 9.44 12.96
N ARG A 162 -19.46 10.18 12.77
CA ARG A 162 -19.25 11.02 11.60
C ARG A 162 -18.58 10.22 10.49
N MET A 163 -19.09 10.35 9.27
CA MET A 163 -18.48 9.77 8.08
C MET A 163 -17.53 10.79 7.45
N VAL A 164 -16.34 10.36 7.06
CA VAL A 164 -15.34 11.20 6.37
C VAL A 164 -14.95 10.51 5.08
N GLU A 165 -15.19 11.19 3.95
CA GLU A 165 -14.78 10.69 2.66
C GLU A 165 -13.25 10.62 2.58
N ALA A 166 -12.76 9.49 2.09
CA ALA A 166 -11.35 9.20 1.93
C ALA A 166 -11.05 8.77 0.49
N PRO A 167 -9.84 9.05 -0.03
CA PRO A 167 -9.44 8.57 -1.34
C PRO A 167 -9.35 7.05 -1.36
N ALA A 168 -9.47 6.47 -2.56
CA ALA A 168 -9.42 5.03 -2.74
C ALA A 168 -8.10 4.39 -2.25
N SER A 169 -6.99 5.15 -2.24
CA SER A 169 -5.71 4.72 -1.66
C SER A 169 -5.81 4.42 -0.17
N ALA A 170 -6.64 5.14 0.56
CA ALA A 170 -6.82 4.99 2.01
C ALA A 170 -7.93 3.99 2.41
N THR A 171 -8.72 3.49 1.46
CA THR A 171 -9.88 2.63 1.76
C THR A 171 -9.90 1.29 1.04
N ARG A 172 -9.07 1.09 0.02
CA ARG A 172 -9.06 -0.14 -0.77
C ARG A 172 -8.21 -1.21 -0.09
N ASP A 173 -8.83 -2.34 0.23
CA ASP A 173 -8.19 -3.53 0.77
C ASP A 173 -7.64 -4.46 -0.31
N ILE A 174 -6.70 -5.34 0.06
CA ILE A 174 -6.18 -6.39 -0.81
C ILE A 174 -6.92 -7.69 -0.52
N ASP A 175 -7.88 -7.97 -1.39
CA ASP A 175 -8.82 -9.06 -1.20
C ASP A 175 -8.46 -10.31 -2.04
N THR A 176 -7.76 -10.08 -3.15
CA THR A 176 -7.36 -11.08 -4.14
C THR A 176 -5.92 -10.92 -4.62
N TRP A 177 -5.36 -11.93 -5.30
CA TRP A 177 -4.07 -11.84 -5.98
C TRP A 177 -4.03 -10.74 -7.05
N GLY A 178 -5.16 -10.48 -7.72
CA GLY A 178 -5.26 -9.41 -8.70
C GLY A 178 -5.16 -8.02 -8.07
N ASP A 179 -5.68 -7.86 -6.85
CA ASP A 179 -5.56 -6.63 -6.07
C ASP A 179 -4.11 -6.38 -5.66
N LEU A 180 -3.43 -7.41 -5.18
CA LEU A 180 -2.01 -7.33 -4.82
C LEU A 180 -1.16 -6.90 -6.03
N ALA A 181 -1.33 -7.56 -7.18
CA ALA A 181 -0.56 -7.23 -8.38
C ALA A 181 -0.79 -5.80 -8.87
N ARG A 182 -2.02 -5.28 -8.73
CA ARG A 182 -2.34 -3.88 -9.06
C ARG A 182 -1.67 -2.93 -8.08
N GLU A 183 -1.75 -3.21 -6.79
CA GLU A 183 -1.16 -2.35 -5.76
C GLU A 183 0.36 -2.28 -5.89
N THR A 184 1.03 -3.42 -6.11
CA THR A 184 2.46 -3.47 -6.38
C THR A 184 2.85 -2.61 -7.58
N ARG A 185 2.05 -2.62 -8.67
CA ARG A 185 2.29 -1.74 -9.84
C ARG A 185 2.10 -0.27 -9.52
N ASN A 186 1.11 0.08 -8.70
CA ASN A 186 0.89 1.46 -8.27
C ASN A 186 2.06 1.98 -7.44
N THR A 187 2.54 1.22 -6.44
CA THR A 187 3.71 1.60 -5.64
C THR A 187 4.99 1.71 -6.47
N MET A 188 5.14 0.86 -7.50
CA MET A 188 6.23 0.98 -8.47
C MET A 188 6.11 2.20 -9.39
N SER A 189 4.90 2.72 -9.62
CA SER A 189 4.67 3.96 -10.39
C SER A 189 4.77 5.23 -9.54
N GLU A 190 4.55 5.16 -8.22
CA GLU A 190 4.76 6.26 -7.28
C GLU A 190 6.24 6.53 -6.97
N HIS A 191 7.12 5.56 -7.24
CA HIS A 191 8.50 5.87 -7.59
C HIS A 191 8.47 6.48 -8.99
N ALA A 192 8.16 7.78 -9.05
CA ALA A 192 8.05 8.49 -10.30
C ALA A 192 9.26 8.15 -11.19
N PRO A 193 9.07 7.85 -12.50
CA PRO A 193 10.19 7.90 -13.42
C PRO A 193 10.88 9.25 -13.21
N LEU A 194 12.21 9.23 -13.18
CA LEU A 194 13.02 10.44 -13.03
C LEU A 194 12.42 11.54 -13.91
N PRO A 195 12.16 12.74 -13.36
CA PRO A 195 11.69 13.83 -14.20
C PRO A 195 12.72 14.03 -15.34
N PRO A 196 12.31 14.48 -16.54
CA PRO A 196 13.22 14.58 -17.69
C PRO A 196 14.53 15.30 -17.36
N GLU A 197 14.47 16.31 -16.49
CA GLU A 197 15.61 17.06 -15.97
C GLU A 197 16.58 16.29 -15.06
N ALA A 198 16.18 15.13 -14.50
CA ALA A 198 17.02 14.28 -13.66
C ALA A 198 17.59 13.06 -14.42
N LEU A 199 17.30 12.94 -15.72
CA LEU A 199 17.80 11.85 -16.54
C LEU A 199 19.31 11.98 -16.79
N ASP A 200 19.81 13.21 -16.93
CA ASP A 200 21.25 13.50 -17.04
C ASP A 200 22.01 13.04 -15.78
N ASP A 201 21.49 13.37 -14.59
CA ASP A 201 22.08 12.97 -13.31
C ASP A 201 22.09 11.44 -13.14
N TRP A 202 21.02 10.77 -13.59
CA TRP A 202 20.95 9.31 -13.56
C TRP A 202 21.92 8.66 -14.53
N VAL A 203 22.02 9.17 -15.76
CA VAL A 203 22.99 8.66 -16.74
C VAL A 203 24.41 8.81 -16.21
N ALA A 204 24.74 9.96 -15.62
CA ALA A 204 26.03 10.17 -14.98
C ALA A 204 26.31 9.14 -13.87
N ALA A 205 25.33 8.90 -12.99
CA ALA A 205 25.46 7.92 -11.91
C ALA A 205 25.58 6.48 -12.42
N ALA A 206 24.77 6.09 -13.41
CA ALA A 206 24.79 4.75 -13.99
C ALA A 206 26.10 4.47 -14.73
N CYS A 207 26.59 5.42 -15.51
CA CYS A 207 27.89 5.36 -16.18
C CYS A 207 29.06 5.23 -15.18
N ALA A 208 29.01 5.95 -14.05
CA ALA A 208 30.02 5.81 -13.00
C ALA A 208 30.09 4.40 -12.40
N GLU A 209 28.97 3.68 -12.34
CA GLU A 209 28.90 2.31 -11.82
C GLU A 209 29.41 1.28 -12.83
N VAL A 210 29.11 1.45 -14.13
CA VAL A 210 29.33 0.39 -15.14
C VAL A 210 30.45 0.69 -16.14
N GLY A 211 30.98 1.92 -16.16
CA GLY A 211 32.23 2.27 -16.84
C GLY A 211 32.17 3.18 -18.09
N PRO A 212 31.09 3.25 -18.91
CA PRO A 212 31.04 4.16 -20.06
C PRO A 212 31.19 5.63 -19.66
N ASP A 213 31.73 6.47 -20.54
CA ASP A 213 31.71 7.93 -20.34
C ASP A 213 30.27 8.44 -20.54
N PRO A 214 29.70 9.20 -19.59
CA PRO A 214 28.39 9.84 -19.78
C PRO A 214 28.29 10.69 -21.06
N ALA A 215 29.41 11.28 -21.52
CA ALA A 215 29.44 12.09 -22.74
C ALA A 215 29.20 11.29 -24.03
N ASP A 216 29.38 9.97 -23.99
CA ASP A 216 29.16 9.08 -25.13
C ASP A 216 27.68 8.61 -25.22
N VAL A 217 26.84 8.99 -24.25
CA VAL A 217 25.43 8.57 -24.17
C VAL A 217 24.53 9.66 -24.75
N ASP A 218 24.14 9.53 -26.02
CA ASP A 218 23.11 10.39 -26.62
C ASP A 218 21.71 9.98 -26.14
N ILE A 219 21.31 10.57 -25.01
CA ILE A 219 20.01 10.33 -24.36
C ILE A 219 18.86 10.63 -25.33
N ALA A 220 18.95 11.71 -26.10
CA ALA A 220 17.88 12.14 -26.99
C ALA A 220 17.64 11.12 -28.10
N GLN A 221 18.70 10.65 -28.77
CA GLN A 221 18.57 9.64 -29.83
C GLN A 221 18.07 8.29 -29.31
N ILE A 222 18.49 7.88 -28.10
CA ILE A 222 18.01 6.64 -27.48
C ILE A 222 16.51 6.73 -27.18
N LEU A 223 16.05 7.87 -26.65
CA LEU A 223 14.63 8.09 -26.35
C LEU A 223 13.78 8.23 -27.61
N ASP A 224 14.28 8.86 -28.66
CA ASP A 224 13.59 8.95 -29.94
C ASP A 224 13.48 7.56 -30.61
N LEU A 225 14.54 6.74 -30.59
CA LEU A 225 14.45 5.35 -31.04
C LEU A 225 13.41 4.55 -30.24
N ALA A 226 13.42 4.67 -28.91
CA ALA A 226 12.46 3.99 -28.05
C ALA A 226 11.02 4.44 -28.35
N ARG A 227 10.81 5.74 -28.61
CA ARG A 227 9.54 6.30 -29.04
C ARG A 227 9.10 5.69 -30.36
N ASP A 228 9.94 5.69 -31.38
CA ASP A 228 9.59 5.21 -32.71
C ASP A 228 9.24 3.72 -32.70
N VAL A 229 10.01 2.91 -31.97
CA VAL A 229 9.74 1.46 -31.82
C VAL A 229 8.45 1.20 -31.05
N ALA A 230 8.19 1.96 -29.99
CA ALA A 230 6.97 1.81 -29.19
C ALA A 230 5.71 2.15 -30.01
N HIS A 231 5.79 3.10 -30.94
CA HIS A 231 4.68 3.51 -31.80
C HIS A 231 4.54 2.66 -33.08
N GLY A 232 5.67 2.31 -33.72
CA GLY A 232 5.68 1.60 -34.99
C GLY A 232 5.66 0.07 -34.89
N VAL A 233 6.19 -0.51 -33.80
CA VAL A 233 6.30 -1.96 -33.64
C VAL A 233 5.41 -2.47 -32.52
N ALA A 234 5.81 -2.21 -31.27
CA ALA A 234 5.07 -2.55 -30.06
C ALA A 234 5.78 -1.93 -28.85
N ARG A 235 5.02 -1.49 -27.83
CA ARG A 235 5.61 -0.94 -26.59
C ARG A 235 6.68 -1.84 -25.95
N PRO A 236 6.51 -3.18 -25.84
CA PRO A 236 7.55 -4.05 -25.28
C PRO A 236 8.82 -4.18 -26.14
N ALA A 237 8.79 -3.81 -27.42
CA ALA A 237 9.94 -3.91 -28.31
C ALA A 237 10.96 -2.78 -28.09
N ALA A 238 10.55 -1.64 -27.52
CA ALA A 238 11.43 -0.49 -27.29
C ALA A 238 12.68 -0.81 -26.45
N PRO A 239 12.58 -1.39 -25.24
CA PRO A 239 13.78 -1.73 -24.46
C PRO A 239 14.65 -2.82 -25.13
N VAL A 240 14.04 -3.74 -25.86
CA VAL A 240 14.76 -4.81 -26.58
C VAL A 240 15.60 -4.21 -27.71
N THR A 241 15.04 -3.29 -28.49
CA THR A 241 15.74 -2.63 -29.60
C THR A 241 16.85 -1.70 -29.10
N ALA A 242 16.63 -0.97 -28.00
CA ALA A 242 17.68 -0.15 -27.38
C ALA A 242 18.89 -1.00 -26.93
N TYR A 243 18.64 -2.16 -26.33
CA TYR A 243 19.71 -3.10 -25.96
C TYR A 243 20.46 -3.66 -27.17
N ILE A 244 19.76 -4.00 -28.26
CA ILE A 244 20.37 -4.44 -29.52
C ILE A 244 21.26 -3.34 -30.11
N ALA A 245 20.80 -2.09 -30.09
CA ALA A 245 21.58 -0.94 -30.56
C ALA A 245 22.88 -0.80 -29.77
N GLY A 246 22.81 -0.87 -28.43
CA GLY A 246 23.99 -0.82 -27.56
C GLY A 246 24.97 -1.97 -27.80
N LEU A 247 24.48 -3.20 -27.98
CA LEU A 247 25.33 -4.35 -28.32
C LEU A 247 26.02 -4.21 -29.69
N ALA A 248 25.34 -3.61 -30.66
CA ALA A 248 25.90 -3.39 -32.00
C ALA A 248 26.96 -2.28 -31.96
N ALA A 249 26.68 -1.16 -31.29
CA ALA A 249 27.62 -0.06 -31.12
C ALA A 249 28.87 -0.48 -30.32
N GLY A 250 28.70 -1.29 -29.27
CA GLY A 250 29.82 -1.83 -28.51
C GLY A 250 30.72 -2.79 -29.28
N ARG A 251 30.26 -3.33 -30.43
CA ARG A 251 31.06 -4.21 -31.31
C ARG A 251 31.79 -3.45 -32.42
N SER A 252 31.28 -2.29 -32.84
CA SER A 252 31.95 -1.46 -33.84
C SER A 252 33.14 -0.69 -33.23
N GLY A 253 33.02 -0.28 -31.97
CA GLY A 253 34.09 0.42 -31.24
C GLY A 253 34.27 1.89 -31.64
N ASP A 254 33.38 2.43 -32.48
CA ASP A 254 33.35 3.83 -32.92
C ASP A 254 32.01 4.47 -32.54
N ALA A 255 32.05 5.68 -32.01
CA ALA A 255 30.88 6.45 -31.60
C ALA A 255 30.07 6.95 -32.81
N ASP A 256 30.74 7.23 -33.94
CA ASP A 256 30.07 7.65 -35.19
C ASP A 256 29.18 6.52 -35.75
N ASP A 257 29.52 5.25 -35.47
CA ASP A 257 28.72 4.09 -35.86
C ASP A 257 27.45 3.94 -35.01
N ALA A 258 27.43 4.45 -33.77
CA ALA A 258 26.29 4.32 -32.87
C ALA A 258 25.06 5.11 -33.38
N ALA A 259 25.27 6.35 -33.84
CA ALA A 259 24.20 7.17 -34.40
C ALA A 259 23.61 6.55 -35.68
N GLU A 260 24.47 5.97 -36.54
CA GLU A 260 24.00 5.27 -37.75
C GLU A 260 23.18 4.03 -37.40
N ILE A 261 23.59 3.26 -36.39
CA ILE A 261 22.86 2.09 -35.90
C ILE A 261 21.47 2.49 -35.37
N LEU A 262 21.39 3.55 -34.54
CA LEU A 262 20.13 4.06 -34.01
C LEU A 262 19.19 4.51 -35.15
N ALA A 263 19.71 5.27 -36.11
CA ALA A 263 18.94 5.74 -37.27
C ALA A 263 18.40 4.58 -38.13
N ARG A 264 19.22 3.55 -38.37
CA ARG A 264 18.80 2.35 -39.13
C ARG A 264 17.69 1.57 -38.43
N LEU A 265 17.75 1.46 -37.10
CA LEU A 265 16.74 0.77 -36.30
C LEU A 265 15.42 1.57 -36.21
N SER A 266 15.48 2.90 -36.09
CA SER A 266 14.28 3.76 -36.16
C SER A 266 13.62 3.68 -37.55
N ALA A 267 14.42 3.71 -38.62
CA ALA A 267 13.91 3.54 -39.99
C ALA A 267 13.29 2.15 -40.23
N LEU A 268 13.80 1.11 -39.56
CA LEU A 268 13.21 -0.24 -39.59
C LEU A 268 11.85 -0.25 -38.85
N ALA A 269 11.79 0.35 -37.66
CA ALA A 269 10.56 0.45 -36.87
C ALA A 269 9.43 1.19 -37.59
N SER A 270 9.78 2.19 -38.40
CA SER A 270 8.83 2.97 -39.21
C SER A 270 8.25 2.20 -40.40
N ARG A 271 8.77 1.01 -40.72
CA ARG A 271 8.34 0.16 -41.86
C ARG A 271 7.67 -1.15 -41.42
N ALA A 272 7.59 -1.40 -40.11
CA ALA A 272 6.96 -2.58 -39.52
C ALA A 272 5.43 -2.42 -39.49
#